data_AF-A0A350AUN4-F1
#
_entry.id   AF-A0A350AUN4-F1
#
_cell.length_a   1.000
_cell.length_b   1.000
_cell.length_c   1.000
_cell.angle_alpha   90.00
_cell.angle_beta   90.00
_cell.angle_gamma   90.00
#
_symmetry.space_group_name_H-M   'P 1'
#
loop_
_entity.id
_entity.type
_entity.pdbx_description
1 polymer ?
#
loop_
_entity_poly.entity_id
_entity_poly.type
_entity_poly.pdbx_seq_one_letter_code
_entity_poly.pdbx_strand_id
1 'polypeptide(L)'
;MHLHRLSILALLPLFFLAACSSSGPSVSSTSTPAAEPLGTVERPDYVRDVQIVIVTDRGDIEATVFATKTPVTAASFLNLAKRGYYNGLTFHRVIEDFMIQGGDPVGNGTGGPGYKFENEIHPALRHNNWGILSMANSGPGTNGSQFFITHGETAWLDGKHTVFGKATKGKFVVNSVRKGDKIKEIKVLTNTDVLFEEQKARIAQWNTVLESNGF
;
A
#
# COMPACT_ATOMS: atom_id res chain seq x y z
N MET A 1 -51.36 -41.17 -6.35
CA MET A 1 -52.11 -40.64 -7.51
C MET A 1 -51.12 -40.04 -8.48
N HIS A 2 -50.93 -40.74 -9.61
CA HIS A 2 -50.22 -40.28 -10.79
C HIS A 2 -50.89 -39.04 -11.42
N LEU A 3 -50.11 -38.20 -12.09
CA LEU A 3 -50.23 -37.80 -13.52
C LEU A 3 -49.09 -36.79 -13.79
N HIS A 4 -48.09 -37.05 -14.67
CA HIS A 4 -48.10 -36.87 -16.14
C HIS A 4 -48.54 -35.45 -16.55
N ARG A 5 -47.91 -34.66 -17.42
CA ARG A 5 -47.01 -34.78 -18.60
C ARG A 5 -46.64 -33.30 -18.95
N LEU A 6 -45.73 -32.86 -19.83
CA LEU A 6 -45.52 -33.20 -21.24
C LEU A 6 -44.34 -32.34 -21.76
N SER A 7 -43.44 -32.93 -22.55
CA SER A 7 -42.39 -32.27 -23.33
C SER A 7 -42.96 -31.61 -24.60
N ILE A 8 -42.40 -30.48 -25.05
CA ILE A 8 -42.49 -30.05 -26.47
C ILE A 8 -41.13 -29.54 -26.95
N LEU A 9 -40.59 -30.29 -27.91
CA LEU A 9 -39.44 -30.03 -28.77
C LEU A 9 -39.97 -29.35 -30.05
N ALA A 10 -39.32 -28.31 -30.55
CA ALA A 10 -39.58 -27.77 -31.89
C ALA A 10 -38.25 -27.43 -32.59
N LEU A 11 -38.12 -27.95 -33.81
CA LEU A 11 -36.91 -28.04 -34.64
C LEU A 11 -37.23 -27.42 -36.03
N LEU A 12 -36.26 -26.69 -36.61
CA LEU A 12 -36.09 -26.30 -38.05
C LEU A 12 -37.08 -25.30 -38.70
N PRO A 13 -36.77 -24.70 -39.90
CA PRO A 13 -35.59 -24.85 -40.78
C PRO A 13 -34.93 -23.56 -41.35
N LEU A 14 -33.77 -23.83 -41.95
CA LEU A 14 -32.92 -23.10 -42.90
C LEU A 14 -33.66 -22.46 -44.10
N PHE A 15 -33.25 -21.25 -44.54
CA PHE A 15 -33.57 -20.71 -45.87
C PHE A 15 -32.32 -20.14 -46.56
N PHE A 16 -32.14 -20.59 -47.80
CA PHE A 16 -31.10 -20.27 -48.79
C PHE A 16 -31.34 -18.93 -49.49
N LEU A 17 -30.27 -18.27 -49.99
CA LEU A 17 -30.21 -17.74 -51.37
C LEU A 17 -28.79 -17.26 -51.79
N ALA A 18 -28.43 -17.67 -53.02
CA ALA A 18 -27.20 -17.46 -53.80
C ALA A 18 -27.16 -16.05 -54.46
N ALA A 19 -26.02 -15.34 -54.58
CA ALA A 19 -24.92 -15.39 -55.58
C ALA A 19 -25.02 -14.36 -56.74
N CYS A 20 -23.89 -13.65 -57.02
CA CYS A 20 -23.30 -13.16 -58.29
C CYS A 20 -22.52 -11.84 -58.05
N SER A 21 -21.18 -11.82 -58.13
CA SER A 21 -20.27 -11.72 -59.30
C SER A 21 -19.99 -10.30 -59.79
N SER A 22 -18.73 -9.84 -59.64
CA SER A 22 -17.91 -9.30 -60.74
C SER A 22 -16.45 -9.09 -60.29
N SER A 23 -15.55 -9.26 -61.25
CA SER A 23 -14.09 -9.46 -61.15
C SER A 23 -13.29 -8.21 -61.56
N GLY A 24 -12.09 -8.02 -60.97
CA GLY A 24 -11.06 -7.06 -61.41
C GLY A 24 -9.72 -7.24 -60.65
N PRO A 25 -8.55 -6.86 -61.21
CA PRO A 25 -7.32 -7.67 -61.13
C PRO A 25 -6.26 -7.26 -60.09
N SER A 26 -5.33 -8.21 -59.91
CA SER A 26 -4.08 -8.27 -59.13
C SER A 26 -3.26 -6.99 -58.87
N VAL A 27 -2.77 -6.86 -57.63
CA VAL A 27 -1.43 -6.34 -57.33
C VAL A 27 -0.81 -7.17 -56.20
N SER A 28 0.33 -7.79 -56.49
CA SER A 28 1.22 -8.41 -55.52
C SER A 28 2.00 -7.33 -54.78
N SER A 29 1.83 -7.23 -53.47
CA SER A 29 2.73 -6.49 -52.60
C SER A 29 3.07 -7.34 -51.38
N THR A 30 4.31 -7.82 -51.39
CA THR A 30 5.03 -8.33 -50.23
C THR A 30 5.10 -7.20 -49.20
N SER A 31 4.35 -7.29 -48.10
CA SER A 31 4.56 -6.44 -46.92
C SER A 31 5.01 -7.29 -45.74
N THR A 32 6.24 -6.98 -45.33
CA THR A 32 6.89 -7.23 -44.04
C THR A 32 5.91 -7.36 -42.87
N PRO A 33 6.14 -8.28 -41.90
CA PRO A 33 5.33 -8.33 -40.68
C PRO A 33 5.39 -6.98 -39.96
N ALA A 34 4.23 -6.39 -39.72
CA ALA A 34 4.10 -5.21 -38.89
C ALA A 34 4.60 -5.55 -37.48
N ALA A 35 5.59 -4.79 -37.01
CA ALA A 35 5.94 -4.80 -35.60
C ALA A 35 4.71 -4.34 -34.80
N GLU A 36 4.27 -5.16 -33.85
CA GLU A 36 3.25 -4.76 -32.90
C GLU A 36 3.73 -3.53 -32.11
N PRO A 37 2.88 -2.52 -31.88
CA PRO A 37 3.27 -1.40 -31.03
C PRO A 37 3.39 -1.92 -29.60
N LEU A 38 4.62 -1.93 -29.08
CA LEU A 38 4.91 -2.07 -27.65
C LEU A 38 4.07 -1.04 -26.90
N GLY A 39 3.01 -1.52 -26.23
CA GLY A 39 2.15 -0.70 -25.40
C GLY A 39 3.00 0.08 -24.39
N THR A 40 2.97 1.41 -24.49
CA THR A 40 3.48 2.29 -23.46
C THR A 40 2.62 2.07 -22.22
N VAL A 41 3.15 1.38 -21.21
CA VAL A 41 2.54 1.38 -19.88
C VAL A 41 2.57 2.82 -19.41
N GLU A 42 1.42 3.50 -19.42
CA GLU A 42 1.31 4.87 -18.91
C GLU A 42 1.69 4.86 -17.43
N ARG A 43 2.93 5.28 -17.16
CA ARG A 43 3.40 5.51 -15.80
C ARG A 43 2.71 6.79 -15.34
N PRO A 44 1.99 6.77 -14.21
CA PRO A 44 1.38 7.99 -13.70
C PRO A 44 2.40 9.08 -13.44
N ASP A 45 2.00 10.30 -13.71
CA ASP A 45 2.74 11.54 -13.47
C ASP A 45 2.40 12.19 -12.12
N TYR A 46 1.54 11.55 -11.31
CA TYR A 46 1.10 12.06 -10.00
C TYR A 46 1.26 11.04 -8.86
N VAL A 47 1.43 11.54 -7.64
CA VAL A 47 1.52 10.75 -6.40
C VAL A 47 0.22 10.01 -6.12
N ARG A 48 0.34 8.74 -5.72
CA ARG A 48 -0.79 7.86 -5.38
C ARG A 48 -0.58 7.25 -4.01
N ASP A 49 -1.69 6.91 -3.35
CA ASP A 49 -1.65 6.13 -2.13
C ASP A 49 -1.06 4.74 -2.42
N VAL A 50 -0.29 4.22 -1.47
CA VAL A 50 0.59 3.06 -1.66
C VAL A 50 0.07 1.87 -0.87
N GLN A 51 -0.17 0.75 -1.55
CA GLN A 51 -0.53 -0.51 -0.89
C GLN A 51 0.72 -1.19 -0.33
N ILE A 52 0.61 -1.71 0.89
CA ILE A 52 1.68 -2.43 1.57
C ILE A 52 1.14 -3.69 2.28
N VAL A 53 2.04 -4.61 2.62
CA VAL A 53 1.78 -5.72 3.55
C VAL A 53 2.84 -5.69 4.64
N ILE A 54 2.41 -5.57 5.89
CA ILE A 54 3.27 -5.73 7.07
C ILE A 54 3.18 -7.21 7.48
N VAL A 55 4.26 -7.95 7.24
CA VAL A 55 4.38 -9.36 7.63
C VAL A 55 4.86 -9.41 9.07
N THR A 56 4.15 -10.13 9.94
CA THR A 56 4.47 -10.21 11.38
C THR A 56 4.59 -11.65 11.86
N ASP A 57 4.94 -11.84 13.15
CA ASP A 57 4.84 -13.13 13.82
C ASP A 57 3.41 -13.68 13.92
N ARG A 58 2.41 -12.79 13.85
CA ARG A 58 0.99 -13.13 14.02
C ARG A 58 0.22 -13.25 12.71
N GLY A 59 0.90 -13.06 11.58
CA GLY A 59 0.30 -13.02 10.24
C GLY A 59 0.45 -11.65 9.58
N ASP A 60 -0.28 -11.48 8.50
CA ASP A 60 -0.12 -10.32 7.60
C ASP A 60 -1.17 -9.25 7.86
N ILE A 61 -0.74 -7.99 7.78
CA ILE A 61 -1.60 -6.81 7.83
C ILE A 61 -1.47 -6.09 6.49
N GLU A 62 -2.54 -6.13 5.68
CA GLU A 62 -2.63 -5.32 4.46
C GLU A 62 -3.02 -3.89 4.84
N ALA A 63 -2.36 -2.89 4.26
CA ALA A 63 -2.64 -1.49 4.54
C ALA A 63 -2.45 -0.59 3.31
N THR A 64 -3.05 0.60 3.38
CA THR A 64 -2.85 1.69 2.44
C THR A 64 -2.16 2.85 3.14
N VAL A 65 -1.06 3.33 2.56
CA VAL A 65 -0.33 4.54 2.98
C VAL A 65 -0.86 5.74 2.17
N PHE A 66 -1.29 6.79 2.86
CA PHE A 66 -1.95 7.97 2.29
C PHE A 66 -0.96 9.01 1.74
N ALA A 67 -0.10 8.59 0.81
CA ALA A 67 0.92 9.47 0.22
C ALA A 67 0.35 10.73 -0.44
N THR A 68 -0.90 10.70 -0.90
CA THR A 68 -1.59 11.88 -1.46
C THR A 68 -1.86 12.98 -0.45
N LYS A 69 -1.87 12.67 0.85
CA LYS A 69 -2.23 13.61 1.95
C LYS A 69 -1.08 13.84 2.92
N THR A 70 -0.17 12.88 3.04
CA THR A 70 1.00 12.93 3.93
C THR A 70 2.26 12.48 3.16
N PRO A 71 2.65 13.17 2.08
CA PRO A 71 3.74 12.74 1.21
C PRO A 71 5.10 12.63 1.92
N VAL A 72 5.43 13.52 2.87
CA VAL A 72 6.72 13.49 3.57
C VAL A 72 6.80 12.25 4.47
N THR A 73 5.74 11.99 5.23
CA THR A 73 5.63 10.83 6.12
C THR A 73 5.62 9.53 5.33
N ALA A 74 4.85 9.49 4.24
CA ALA A 74 4.80 8.33 3.34
C ALA A 74 6.18 8.04 2.73
N ALA A 75 6.89 9.07 2.24
CA ALA A 75 8.22 8.90 1.68
C ALA A 75 9.22 8.38 2.72
N SER A 76 9.23 8.93 3.94
CA SER A 76 10.09 8.44 5.03
C SER A 76 9.80 6.97 5.37
N PHE A 77 8.53 6.63 5.63
CA PHE A 77 8.12 5.28 6.00
C PHE A 77 8.42 4.26 4.89
N LEU A 78 8.08 4.57 3.63
CA LEU A 78 8.27 3.66 2.51
C LEU A 78 9.74 3.51 2.13
N ASN A 79 10.55 4.56 2.27
CA ASN A 79 12.00 4.47 2.08
C ASN A 79 12.64 3.54 3.12
N LEU A 80 12.29 3.71 4.40
CA LEU A 80 12.74 2.81 5.48
C LEU A 80 12.30 1.35 5.21
N ALA A 81 11.05 1.14 4.80
CA ALA A 81 10.54 -0.19 4.45
C ALA A 81 11.33 -0.84 3.30
N LYS A 82 11.58 -0.11 2.20
CA LYS A 82 12.35 -0.61 1.05
C LYS A 82 13.81 -0.92 1.38
N ARG A 83 14.39 -0.25 2.38
CA ARG A 83 15.73 -0.54 2.91
C ARG A 83 15.77 -1.72 3.88
N GLY A 84 14.61 -2.31 4.21
CA GLY A 84 14.52 -3.38 5.21
C GLY A 84 14.74 -2.90 6.64
N TYR A 85 14.67 -1.59 6.90
CA TYR A 85 14.90 -1.01 8.24
C TYR A 85 14.00 -1.61 9.32
N TYR A 86 12.74 -1.92 8.97
CA TYR A 86 11.78 -2.49 9.90
C TYR A 86 11.94 -4.00 10.13
N ASN A 87 12.79 -4.68 9.35
CA ASN A 87 12.91 -6.13 9.40
C ASN A 87 13.52 -6.57 10.74
N GLY A 88 12.79 -7.42 11.46
CA GLY A 88 13.17 -7.92 12.77
C GLY A 88 12.86 -6.99 13.95
N LEU A 89 12.41 -5.75 13.70
CA LEU A 89 12.01 -4.81 14.74
C LEU A 89 10.75 -5.28 15.45
N THR A 90 10.62 -4.94 16.73
CA THR A 90 9.50 -5.41 17.57
C THR A 90 8.41 -4.36 17.71
N PHE A 91 7.18 -4.82 17.90
CA PHE A 91 6.16 -4.04 18.60
C PHE A 91 6.52 -3.94 20.09
N HIS A 92 7.27 -2.91 20.46
CA HIS A 92 7.85 -2.78 21.81
C HIS A 92 6.83 -2.28 22.84
N ARG A 93 5.72 -1.68 22.40
CA ARG A 93 4.64 -1.21 23.27
C ARG A 93 3.29 -1.61 22.68
N VAL A 94 2.58 -2.46 23.41
CA VAL A 94 1.24 -2.95 23.03
C VAL A 94 0.32 -2.70 24.21
N ILE A 95 -0.80 -2.04 23.95
CA ILE A 95 -1.82 -1.74 24.96
C ILE A 95 -3.15 -2.22 24.41
N GLU A 96 -3.76 -3.17 25.11
CA GLU A 96 -5.07 -3.71 24.78
C GLU A 96 -6.11 -2.59 24.64
N ASP A 97 -7.01 -2.75 23.67
CA ASP A 97 -8.02 -1.75 23.30
C ASP A 97 -7.52 -0.34 22.95
N PHE A 98 -6.21 -0.17 22.76
CA PHE A 98 -5.62 1.10 22.35
C PHE A 98 -4.85 0.97 21.04
N MET A 99 -3.64 0.38 21.07
CA MET A 99 -2.77 0.31 19.90
C MET A 99 -1.60 -0.67 20.06
N ILE A 100 -0.97 -0.97 18.93
CA ILE A 100 0.34 -1.63 18.83
C ILE A 100 1.35 -0.64 18.27
N GLN A 101 2.47 -0.41 18.95
CA GLN A 101 3.52 0.54 18.56
C GLN A 101 4.85 -0.17 18.33
N GLY A 102 5.48 0.15 17.19
CA GLY A 102 6.73 -0.45 16.73
C GLY A 102 7.61 0.56 16.00
N GLY A 103 8.59 0.06 15.23
CA GLY A 103 9.48 0.90 14.42
C GLY A 103 10.66 1.52 15.18
N ASP A 104 11.00 1.01 16.36
CA ASP A 104 12.18 1.41 17.13
C ASP A 104 13.30 0.36 16.98
N PRO A 105 14.50 0.72 16.45
CA PRO A 105 15.64 -0.18 16.34
C PRO A 105 16.20 -0.66 17.68
N VAL A 106 16.00 0.11 18.76
CA VAL A 106 16.45 -0.26 20.12
C VAL A 106 15.41 -1.11 20.85
N GLY A 107 14.15 -1.04 20.42
CA GLY A 107 13.03 -1.82 20.98
C GLY A 107 12.61 -1.38 22.39
N ASN A 108 12.96 -0.18 22.83
CA ASN A 108 12.62 0.34 24.16
C ASN A 108 11.83 1.67 24.14
N GLY A 109 11.48 2.15 22.94
CA GLY A 109 10.75 3.38 22.65
C GLY A 109 11.65 4.62 22.45
N THR A 110 12.97 4.51 22.57
CA THR A 110 13.87 5.68 22.55
C THR A 110 14.66 5.86 21.25
N GLY A 111 14.74 4.84 20.41
CA GLY A 111 15.48 4.90 19.16
C GLY A 111 14.66 5.46 18.00
N GLY A 112 15.33 5.56 16.85
CA GLY A 112 14.79 6.09 15.61
C GLY A 112 15.82 6.07 14.49
N PRO A 113 15.50 6.61 13.31
CA PRO A 113 16.29 6.43 12.09
C PRO A 113 17.47 7.42 12.00
N GLY A 114 17.80 8.12 13.10
CA GLY A 114 18.83 9.15 13.15
C GLY A 114 18.40 10.53 12.65
N TYR A 115 17.20 10.67 12.09
CA TYR A 115 16.64 11.94 11.63
C TYR A 115 15.25 12.21 12.23
N LYS A 116 14.79 13.46 12.11
CA LYS A 116 13.46 13.92 12.52
C LYS A 116 12.80 14.75 11.43
N PHE A 117 11.47 14.74 11.39
CA PHE A 117 10.69 15.57 10.46
C PHE A 117 9.34 16.02 11.06
N GLU A 118 8.70 16.96 10.36
CA GLU A 118 7.47 17.64 10.72
C GLU A 118 6.22 16.73 10.76
N ASN A 119 5.18 17.19 11.45
CA ASN A 119 3.85 16.57 11.37
C ASN A 119 3.13 17.04 10.10
N GLU A 120 2.48 16.11 9.40
CA GLU A 120 1.49 16.41 8.37
C GLU A 120 0.09 16.13 8.93
N ILE A 121 -0.65 17.18 9.32
CA ILE A 121 -2.01 17.06 9.87
C ILE A 121 -3.03 17.41 8.79
N HIS A 122 -3.84 16.44 8.38
CA HIS A 122 -4.84 16.62 7.33
C HIS A 122 -6.27 16.60 7.90
N PRO A 123 -7.18 17.52 7.52
CA PRO A 123 -8.53 17.60 8.10
C PRO A 123 -9.43 16.40 7.79
N ALA A 124 -9.11 15.58 6.80
CA ALA A 124 -9.84 14.34 6.50
C ALA A 124 -9.29 13.09 7.22
N LEU A 125 -8.13 13.18 7.88
CA LEU A 125 -7.46 12.03 8.50
C LEU A 125 -7.62 12.11 10.02
N ARG A 126 -8.24 11.08 10.60
CA ARG A 126 -8.66 11.03 12.00
C ARG A 126 -8.44 9.63 12.57
N HIS A 127 -8.25 9.53 13.89
CA HIS A 127 -8.14 8.26 14.59
C HIS A 127 -9.53 7.71 14.96
N ASN A 128 -10.39 7.51 13.96
CA ASN A 128 -11.81 7.19 14.15
C ASN A 128 -12.17 5.72 13.88
N ASN A 129 -11.17 4.83 13.82
CA ASN A 129 -11.39 3.43 13.48
C ASN A 129 -10.24 2.55 13.98
N TRP A 130 -10.42 1.24 13.90
CA TRP A 130 -9.32 0.29 14.00
C TRP A 130 -8.38 0.44 12.80
N GLY A 131 -7.14 0.00 12.98
CA GLY A 131 -6.17 -0.13 11.89
C GLY A 131 -5.60 1.20 11.42
N ILE A 132 -5.78 2.31 12.14
CA ILE A 132 -5.20 3.59 11.72
C ILE A 132 -3.69 3.56 11.96
N LEU A 133 -2.90 3.75 10.89
CA LEU A 133 -1.45 3.90 10.96
C LEU A 133 -1.13 5.37 11.23
N SER A 134 -0.37 5.62 12.30
CA SER A 134 -0.04 6.98 12.72
C SER A 134 1.34 7.07 13.36
N MET A 135 2.01 8.21 13.19
CA MET A 135 3.38 8.41 13.67
C MET A 135 3.41 8.57 15.20
N ALA A 136 4.26 7.80 15.86
CA ALA A 136 4.63 8.09 17.24
C ALA A 136 5.65 9.25 17.25
N ASN A 137 5.50 10.17 18.20
CA ASN A 137 6.38 11.32 18.35
C ASN A 137 6.46 11.76 19.82
N SER A 138 7.41 12.65 20.11
CA SER A 138 7.61 13.28 21.42
C SER A 138 7.24 14.77 21.38
N GLY A 139 6.25 15.13 20.56
CA GLY A 139 5.85 16.51 20.28
C GLY A 139 6.04 16.91 18.82
N PRO A 140 5.58 18.13 18.44
CA PRO A 140 5.64 18.60 17.06
C PRO A 140 7.06 18.54 16.49
N GLY A 141 7.21 18.06 15.25
CA GLY A 141 8.51 18.04 14.56
C GLY A 141 9.47 16.93 14.98
N THR A 142 8.97 15.89 15.65
CA THR A 142 9.81 14.79 16.16
C THR A 142 9.45 13.43 15.59
N ASN A 143 8.77 13.38 14.43
CA ASN A 143 8.53 12.12 13.73
C ASN A 143 9.86 11.50 13.31
N GLY A 144 9.97 10.19 13.46
CA GLY A 144 11.12 9.39 13.05
C GLY A 144 10.64 8.13 12.34
N SER A 145 10.98 6.96 12.87
CA SER A 145 10.56 5.66 12.32
C SER A 145 9.46 4.98 13.13
N GLN A 146 9.19 5.45 14.34
CA GLN A 146 8.20 4.80 15.19
C GLN A 146 6.78 5.14 14.73
N PHE A 147 5.94 4.11 14.64
CA PHE A 147 4.53 4.23 14.27
C PHE A 147 3.68 3.32 15.15
N PHE A 148 2.39 3.58 15.17
CA PHE A 148 1.41 2.73 15.82
C PHE A 148 0.23 2.40 14.91
N ILE A 149 -0.44 1.28 15.22
CA ILE A 149 -1.69 0.84 14.60
C ILE A 149 -2.76 0.77 15.69
N THR A 150 -3.88 1.46 15.52
CA THR A 150 -4.95 1.50 16.53
C THR A 150 -5.77 0.20 16.57
N HIS A 151 -6.22 -0.20 17.75
CA HIS A 151 -7.23 -1.26 17.92
C HIS A 151 -8.65 -0.75 17.66
N GLY A 152 -8.89 0.54 17.89
CA GLY A 152 -10.18 1.20 17.76
C GLY A 152 -10.05 2.72 17.65
N GLU A 153 -11.13 3.44 17.93
CA GLU A 153 -11.15 4.91 17.91
C GLU A 153 -10.33 5.51 19.06
N THR A 154 -9.51 6.51 18.74
CA THR A 154 -8.64 7.22 19.69
C THR A 154 -8.60 8.72 19.38
N ALA A 155 -9.77 9.36 19.31
CA ALA A 155 -9.93 10.75 18.86
C ALA A 155 -9.07 11.80 19.61
N TRP A 156 -8.66 11.51 20.86
CA TRP A 156 -7.77 12.39 21.63
C TRP A 156 -6.34 12.54 21.05
N LEU A 157 -5.98 11.71 20.06
CA LEU A 157 -4.73 11.78 19.31
C LEU A 157 -4.81 12.68 18.06
N ASP A 158 -6.01 13.10 17.66
CA ASP A 158 -6.21 13.92 16.48
C ASP A 158 -5.46 15.26 16.60
N GLY A 159 -4.81 15.67 15.50
CA GLY A 159 -3.98 16.87 15.44
C GLY A 159 -2.62 16.77 16.13
N LYS A 160 -2.34 15.70 16.90
CA LYS A 160 -1.07 15.50 17.62
C LYS A 160 -0.14 14.52 16.89
N HIS A 161 -0.73 13.54 16.22
CA HIS A 161 -0.02 12.49 15.49
C HIS A 161 -0.45 12.48 14.03
N THR A 162 0.52 12.32 13.13
CA THR A 162 0.25 12.22 11.70
C THR A 162 -0.32 10.85 11.36
N VAL A 163 -1.62 10.81 11.07
CA VAL A 163 -2.26 9.67 10.43
C VAL A 163 -1.76 9.61 8.99
N PHE A 164 -1.04 8.55 8.65
CA PHE A 164 -0.42 8.39 7.33
C PHE A 164 -0.89 7.13 6.59
N GLY A 165 -1.78 6.33 7.18
CA GLY A 165 -2.32 5.16 6.53
C GLY A 165 -3.44 4.49 7.30
N LYS A 166 -3.96 3.40 6.73
CA LYS A 166 -4.96 2.54 7.35
C LYS A 166 -4.81 1.10 6.90
N ALA A 167 -4.88 0.17 7.84
CA ALA A 167 -5.00 -1.25 7.58
C ALA A 167 -6.36 -1.54 6.91
N THR A 168 -6.32 -2.28 5.81
CA THR A 168 -7.48 -2.69 5.02
C THR A 168 -7.89 -4.12 5.34
N LYS A 169 -6.95 -4.96 5.78
CA LYS A 169 -7.18 -6.32 6.28
C LYS A 169 -6.28 -6.63 7.49
N GLY A 170 -6.57 -7.75 8.17
CA GLY A 170 -5.75 -8.20 9.30
C GLY A 170 -6.18 -7.64 10.66
N LYS A 171 -7.45 -7.26 10.86
CA LYS A 171 -7.96 -6.80 12.16
C LYS A 171 -7.64 -7.77 13.30
N PHE A 172 -7.88 -9.07 13.08
CA PHE A 172 -7.57 -10.11 14.07
C PHE A 172 -6.06 -10.26 14.29
N VAL A 173 -5.24 -10.04 13.27
CA VAL A 173 -3.77 -10.03 13.39
C VAL A 173 -3.35 -8.88 14.30
N VAL A 174 -3.77 -7.64 13.99
CA VAL A 174 -3.51 -6.43 14.80
C VAL A 174 -3.87 -6.68 16.26
N ASN A 175 -5.08 -7.17 16.53
CA ASN A 175 -5.55 -7.42 17.89
C ASN A 175 -4.84 -8.59 18.59
N SER A 176 -4.15 -9.47 17.85
CA SER A 176 -3.42 -10.61 18.41
C SER A 176 -1.94 -10.32 18.67
N VAL A 177 -1.42 -9.19 18.17
CA VAL A 177 -0.04 -8.76 18.40
C VAL A 177 0.21 -8.57 19.90
N ARG A 178 1.35 -9.07 20.35
CA ARG A 178 1.85 -8.97 21.72
C ARG A 178 3.15 -8.20 21.75
N LYS A 179 3.48 -7.64 22.90
CA LYS A 179 4.77 -6.98 23.12
C LYS A 179 5.91 -7.93 22.76
N GLY A 180 6.82 -7.48 21.91
CA GLY A 180 7.99 -8.25 21.45
C GLY A 180 7.76 -9.04 20.16
N ASP A 181 6.52 -9.19 19.69
CA ASP A 181 6.27 -9.75 18.36
C ASP A 181 6.95 -8.87 17.29
N LYS A 182 7.45 -9.50 16.24
CA LYS A 182 8.29 -8.87 15.22
C LYS A 182 7.51 -8.47 13.99
N ILE A 183 7.96 -7.36 13.40
CA ILE A 183 7.78 -7.04 11.99
C ILE A 183 8.86 -7.81 11.23
N LYS A 184 8.47 -8.79 10.41
CA LYS A 184 9.40 -9.59 9.62
C LYS A 184 9.83 -8.85 8.37
N GLU A 185 8.86 -8.21 7.71
CA GLU A 185 9.05 -7.51 6.45
C GLU A 185 7.90 -6.51 6.25
N ILE A 186 8.17 -5.39 5.57
CA ILE A 186 7.11 -4.53 5.02
C ILE A 186 7.24 -4.52 3.50
N LYS A 187 6.33 -5.22 2.82
CA LYS A 187 6.29 -5.32 1.36
C LYS A 187 5.58 -4.10 0.79
N VAL A 188 6.23 -3.40 -0.14
CA VAL A 188 5.64 -2.26 -0.86
C VAL A 188 5.10 -2.75 -2.20
N LEU A 189 3.77 -2.72 -2.38
CA LEU A 189 3.08 -3.32 -3.53
C LEU A 189 2.76 -2.32 -4.64
N THR A 190 2.70 -1.03 -4.32
CA THR A 190 2.46 0.04 -5.31
C THR A 190 3.76 0.76 -5.63
N ASN A 191 3.95 1.15 -6.90
CA ASN A 191 5.12 1.93 -7.34
C ASN A 191 5.21 3.26 -6.56
N THR A 192 6.42 3.64 -6.15
CA THR A 192 6.68 4.84 -5.34
C THR A 192 7.52 5.89 -6.07
N ASP A 193 7.76 5.73 -7.37
CA ASP A 193 8.79 6.48 -8.09
C ASP A 193 8.44 7.97 -8.15
N VAL A 194 7.18 8.33 -8.41
CA VAL A 194 6.74 9.74 -8.42
C VAL A 194 6.89 10.37 -7.04
N LEU A 195 6.43 9.68 -5.99
CA LEU A 195 6.58 10.15 -4.61
C LEU A 195 8.05 10.33 -4.22
N PHE A 196 8.90 9.39 -4.61
CA PHE A 196 10.32 9.42 -4.27
C PHE A 196 11.07 10.49 -5.05
N GLU A 197 10.68 10.75 -6.31
CA GLU A 197 11.22 11.85 -7.10
C GLU A 197 10.82 13.20 -6.49
N GLU A 198 9.56 13.38 -6.10
CA GLU A 198 9.10 14.60 -5.41
C GLU A 198 9.83 14.84 -4.09
N GLN A 199 10.13 13.77 -3.34
CA GLN A 199 10.80 13.84 -2.04
C GLN A 199 12.31 13.56 -2.10
N LYS A 200 12.93 13.58 -3.30
CA LYS A 200 14.30 13.11 -3.51
C LYS A 200 15.34 13.80 -2.65
N ALA A 201 15.19 15.10 -2.42
CA ALA A 201 16.13 15.87 -1.61
C ALA A 201 16.12 15.40 -0.14
N ARG A 202 14.93 15.16 0.42
CA ARG A 202 14.77 14.63 1.79
C ARG A 202 15.25 13.19 1.87
N ILE A 203 14.87 12.35 0.91
CA ILE A 203 15.31 10.95 0.86
C ILE A 203 16.83 10.88 0.79
N ALA A 204 17.49 11.68 -0.06
CA ALA A 204 18.94 11.72 -0.13
C ALA A 204 19.57 12.12 1.22
N GLN A 205 19.05 13.17 1.87
CA GLN A 205 19.52 13.59 3.18
C GLN A 205 19.35 12.49 4.24
N TRP A 206 18.17 11.86 4.30
CA TRP A 206 17.88 10.78 5.24
C TRP A 206 18.74 9.56 4.97
N ASN A 207 19.00 9.24 3.71
CA ASN A 207 19.83 8.11 3.32
C ASN A 207 21.28 8.26 3.79
N THR A 208 21.86 9.46 3.68
CA THR A 208 23.18 9.75 4.26
C THR A 208 23.22 9.46 5.76
N VAL A 209 22.16 9.85 6.50
CA VAL A 209 22.07 9.59 7.94
C VAL A 209 21.92 8.10 8.22
N LEU A 210 21.06 7.40 7.48
CA LEU A 210 20.86 5.96 7.63
C LEU A 210 22.14 5.16 7.37
N GLU A 211 22.86 5.49 6.31
CA GLU A 211 24.13 4.84 5.94
C GLU A 211 25.19 5.04 7.04
N SER A 212 25.28 6.24 7.61
CA SER A 212 26.19 6.52 8.71
C SER A 212 25.88 5.71 9.98
N ASN A 213 24.64 5.27 10.13
CA ASN A 213 24.17 4.45 11.25
C ASN A 213 24.12 2.94 10.94
N GLY A 214 24.52 2.51 9.74
CA GLY A 214 24.54 1.10 9.34
C GLY A 214 23.19 0.52 8.88
N PHE A 215 22.28 1.38 8.43
CA PHE A 215 20.98 1.02 7.82
C PHE A 215 20.95 1.32 6.32
#